data_AF-A0A1F9N3G9-F1
#
_entry.id   AF-A0A1F9N3G9-F1
#
_cell.length_a   1.000
_cell.length_b   1.000
_cell.length_c   1.000
_cell.angle_alpha   90.00
_cell.angle_beta   90.00
_cell.angle_gamma   90.00
#
_symmetry.space_group_name_H-M   'P 1'
#
loop_
_entity.id
_entity.type
_entity.pdbx_description
1 polymer ?
#
loop_
_entity_poly.entity_id
_entity_poly.type
_entity_poly.pdbx_seq_one_letter_code
_entity_poly.pdbx_strand_id
1 'polypeptide(L)'
;MDKLGESGRIKSDSTEFGRVKKEVFHFTVARLIDVLQVLPRNLPVLVNGYESGYENFYQPEITELKQMPENMYYDGEFQAAEMGDADTFEAVVLRRVLRDD
;
A
#
# COMPACT_ATOMS: atom_id res chain seq x y z
N MET A 1 58.25 9.49 41.82
CA MET A 1 57.22 9.08 42.79
C MET A 1 55.99 8.64 42.00
N ASP A 2 55.78 7.34 41.96
CA ASP A 2 54.59 6.67 41.45
C ASP A 2 53.32 7.05 42.22
N LYS A 3 52.18 7.12 41.51
CA LYS A 3 50.89 6.45 41.79
C LYS A 3 50.06 6.49 40.49
N LEU A 4 49.95 5.39 39.74
CA LEU A 4 48.89 4.37 39.81
C LEU A 4 47.46 4.94 39.76
N GLY A 5 46.88 4.87 38.55
CA GLY A 5 45.66 4.11 38.26
C GLY A 5 44.31 4.74 38.62
N GLU A 6 43.51 5.07 37.60
CA GLU A 6 42.09 4.72 37.61
C GLU A 6 41.59 4.42 36.19
N SER A 7 41.16 3.18 36.04
CA SER A 7 40.56 2.57 34.86
C SER A 7 39.15 3.13 34.65
N GLY A 8 39.03 4.09 33.74
CA GLY A 8 37.75 4.58 33.25
C GLY A 8 37.26 3.70 32.11
N ARG A 9 36.25 2.87 32.40
CA ARG A 9 35.50 2.00 31.47
C ARG A 9 35.30 2.64 30.08
N ILE A 10 35.77 1.93 29.05
CA ILE A 10 35.26 2.07 27.69
C ILE A 10 33.75 1.79 27.76
N LYS A 11 32.91 2.82 27.60
CA LYS A 11 31.52 2.59 27.22
C LYS A 11 31.58 2.01 25.82
N SER A 12 31.38 0.70 25.73
CA SER A 12 31.06 0.04 24.48
C SER A 12 29.83 0.77 23.94
N ASP A 13 30.04 1.60 22.93
CA ASP A 13 28.98 2.03 22.04
C ASP A 13 28.54 0.76 21.30
N SER A 14 27.65 0.01 21.95
CA SER A 14 27.02 -1.16 21.38
C SER A 14 26.07 -0.62 20.33
N THR A 15 26.62 -0.54 19.12
CA THR A 15 25.96 -0.44 17.83
C THR A 15 24.49 -0.83 17.94
N GLU A 16 23.61 0.17 18.09
CA GLU A 16 22.26 0.03 17.58
C GLU A 16 22.42 -0.09 16.07
N PHE A 17 22.52 -1.33 15.58
CA PHE A 17 22.17 -1.62 14.21
C PHE A 17 20.74 -1.12 14.05
N GLY A 18 20.63 0.07 13.46
CA GLY A 18 19.37 0.75 13.26
C GLY A 18 18.38 -0.25 12.68
N ARG A 19 17.37 -0.60 13.47
CA ARG A 19 16.14 -1.13 12.89
C ARG A 19 15.72 -0.06 11.89
N VAL A 20 15.91 -0.34 10.60
CA VAL A 20 15.25 0.41 9.54
C VAL A 20 13.79 0.44 9.98
N LYS A 21 13.29 1.62 10.37
CA LYS A 21 11.88 1.76 10.74
C LYS A 21 11.11 1.25 9.53
N LYS A 22 10.42 0.12 9.70
CA LYS A 22 9.54 -0.43 8.67
C LYS A 22 8.59 0.70 8.28
N GLU A 23 8.59 1.09 7.01
CA GLU A 23 7.60 2.06 6.53
C GLU A 23 6.22 1.46 6.77
N VAL A 24 5.45 2.08 7.66
CA VAL A 24 4.12 1.62 8.05
C VAL A 24 3.09 2.00 6.98
N PHE A 25 3.37 3.02 6.17
CA PHE A 25 2.46 3.57 5.19
C PHE A 25 3.08 3.55 3.79
N HIS A 26 2.37 2.98 2.81
CA HIS A 26 2.85 2.94 1.42
C HIS A 26 2.73 4.29 0.71
N PHE A 27 1.74 5.10 1.13
CA PHE A 27 1.43 6.37 0.49
C PHE A 27 1.24 7.48 1.52
N THR A 28 1.85 8.63 1.23
CA THR A 28 1.39 9.93 1.74
C THR A 28 0.47 10.58 0.70
N VAL A 29 -0.24 11.64 1.08
CA VAL A 29 -1.05 12.43 0.12
C VAL A 29 -0.19 12.92 -1.05
N ALA A 30 1.01 13.46 -0.77
CA ALA A 30 1.92 13.92 -1.81
C ALA A 30 2.33 12.79 -2.76
N ARG A 31 2.72 11.63 -2.20
CA ARG A 31 3.12 10.48 -3.01
C ARG A 31 1.97 9.93 -3.85
N LEU A 32 0.76 9.93 -3.30
CA LEU A 32 -0.44 9.53 -4.04
C LEU A 32 -0.73 10.50 -5.19
N ILE A 33 -0.60 11.81 -4.97
CA ILE A 33 -0.75 12.81 -6.03
C ILE A 33 0.24 12.57 -7.16
N ASP A 34 1.53 12.37 -6.84
CA ASP A 34 2.57 12.11 -7.85
C ASP A 34 2.23 10.89 -8.71
N VAL A 35 1.70 9.82 -8.09
CA VAL A 35 1.27 8.61 -8.79
C VAL A 35 0.03 8.85 -9.64
N LEU A 36 -0.99 9.53 -9.13
CA LEU A 36 -2.23 9.74 -9.87
C LEU A 36 -2.05 10.73 -11.03
N GLN A 37 -1.09 11.66 -10.94
CA GLN A 37 -0.79 12.63 -11.99
C GLN A 37 -0.27 12.00 -13.29
N VAL A 38 0.32 10.80 -13.23
CA VAL A 38 0.82 10.11 -14.43
C VAL A 38 -0.24 9.22 -15.09
N LEU A 39 -1.41 9.04 -14.47
CA LEU A 39 -2.50 8.22 -15.01
C LEU A 39 -3.46 9.05 -15.89
N PRO A 40 -4.21 8.43 -16.82
CA PRO A 40 -5.17 9.15 -17.64
C PRO A 40 -6.29 9.78 -16.80
N ARG A 41 -6.50 11.09 -16.97
CA ARG A 41 -7.37 11.92 -16.10
C ARG A 41 -8.87 11.64 -16.21
N ASN A 42 -9.28 10.92 -17.24
CA ASN A 42 -10.68 10.60 -17.54
C ASN A 42 -11.09 9.22 -17.03
N LEU A 43 -10.18 8.43 -16.47
CA LEU A 43 -10.53 7.13 -15.92
C LEU A 43 -11.23 7.26 -14.56
N PRO A 44 -12.26 6.46 -14.30
CA PRO A 44 -12.86 6.36 -12.97
C PRO A 44 -11.84 5.77 -11.98
N VAL A 45 -12.02 6.10 -10.71
CA VAL A 45 -11.22 5.53 -9.60
C VAL A 45 -12.13 4.67 -8.74
N LEU A 46 -11.74 3.42 -8.53
CA LEU A 46 -12.49 2.45 -7.75
C LEU A 46 -11.65 1.89 -6.61
N VAL A 47 -12.31 1.51 -5.52
CA VAL A 47 -11.71 0.83 -4.37
C VAL A 47 -12.30 -0.57 -4.27
N ASN A 48 -11.54 -1.51 -3.71
CA ASN A 48 -12.07 -2.85 -3.48
C ASN A 48 -13.06 -2.90 -2.30
N GLY A 49 -14.05 -3.82 -2.41
CA GLY A 49 -15.09 -4.05 -1.40
C GLY A 49 -14.57 -4.53 -0.03
N TYR A 50 -15.44 -4.51 0.99
CA TYR A 50 -15.04 -4.39 2.39
C TYR A 50 -15.69 -5.38 3.35
N GLU A 51 -14.93 -5.82 4.37
CA GLU A 51 -15.45 -6.19 5.70
C GLU A 51 -14.49 -5.71 6.82
N SER A 52 -14.76 -4.54 7.40
CA SER A 52 -14.13 -3.89 8.59
C SER A 52 -12.59 -3.63 8.57
N GLY A 53 -12.10 -2.61 9.32
CA GLY A 53 -10.68 -2.21 9.39
C GLY A 53 -10.19 -1.14 8.39
N TYR A 54 -8.89 -0.80 8.43
CA TYR A 54 -8.20 0.07 7.46
C TYR A 54 -6.86 -0.58 7.10
N GLU A 55 -6.52 -0.63 5.81
CA GLU A 55 -5.28 -1.20 5.32
C GLU A 55 -4.54 -0.25 4.37
N ASN A 56 -3.24 -0.46 4.19
CA ASN A 56 -2.52 0.11 3.05
C ASN A 56 -3.13 -0.42 1.74
N PHE A 57 -2.83 0.25 0.63
CA PHE A 57 -3.13 -0.25 -0.70
C PHE A 57 -1.83 -0.47 -1.50
N TYR A 58 -1.90 -1.37 -2.49
CA TYR A 58 -0.82 -1.56 -3.46
C TYR A 58 -0.68 -0.33 -4.36
N GLN A 59 0.33 -0.30 -5.21
CA GLN A 59 0.44 0.72 -6.25
C GLN A 59 -0.88 0.80 -7.05
N PRO A 60 -1.46 2.00 -7.25
CA PRO A 60 -2.60 2.19 -8.13
C PRO A 60 -2.29 1.69 -9.54
N GLU A 61 -3.20 0.89 -10.09
CA GLU A 61 -3.05 0.25 -11.40
C GLU A 61 -4.30 0.47 -12.24
N ILE A 62 -4.13 0.56 -13.56
CA ILE A 62 -5.24 0.53 -14.51
C ILE A 62 -5.66 -0.93 -14.67
N THR A 63 -6.94 -1.23 -14.46
CA THR A 63 -7.51 -2.57 -14.58
C THR A 63 -8.74 -2.49 -15.49
N GLU A 64 -8.89 -3.48 -16.37
CA GLU A 64 -10.10 -3.67 -17.16
C GLU A 64 -11.17 -4.38 -16.31
N LEU A 65 -12.36 -3.79 -16.24
CA LEU A 65 -13.44 -4.20 -15.37
C LEU A 65 -14.74 -4.37 -16.14
N LYS A 66 -15.67 -5.12 -15.54
CA LYS A 66 -17.07 -5.23 -15.94
C LYS A 66 -17.99 -4.83 -14.79
N GLN A 67 -19.16 -4.30 -15.13
CA GLN A 67 -20.22 -4.01 -14.17
C GLN A 67 -21.11 -5.24 -13.99
N MET A 68 -21.33 -5.63 -12.74
CA MET A 68 -22.13 -6.77 -12.29
C MET A 68 -23.14 -6.25 -11.26
N PRO A 69 -24.23 -5.58 -11.68
CA PRO A 69 -25.15 -4.88 -10.78
C PRO A 69 -25.91 -5.82 -9.83
N GLU A 70 -26.03 -7.08 -10.21
CA GLU A 70 -26.71 -8.13 -9.43
C GLU A 70 -25.78 -8.83 -8.42
N ASN A 71 -24.50 -8.43 -8.33
CA ASN A 71 -23.58 -9.00 -7.35
C ASN A 71 -24.01 -8.64 -5.92
N MET A 72 -23.70 -9.54 -5.00
CA MET A 72 -23.92 -9.29 -3.58
C MET A 72 -23.05 -8.12 -3.12
N TYR A 73 -23.54 -7.36 -2.14
CA TYR A 73 -22.86 -6.13 -1.66
C TYR A 73 -21.43 -6.36 -1.16
N TYR A 74 -21.11 -7.58 -0.70
CA TYR A 74 -19.77 -7.95 -0.24
C TYR A 74 -18.82 -8.35 -1.38
N ASP A 75 -19.35 -8.77 -2.54
CA ASP A 75 -18.56 -9.06 -3.75
C ASP A 75 -18.23 -7.77 -4.52
N GLY A 76 -19.14 -6.81 -4.48
CA GLY A 76 -19.02 -5.52 -5.13
C GLY A 76 -19.55 -5.50 -6.57
N GLU A 77 -20.02 -4.33 -7.00
CA GLU A 77 -20.64 -4.11 -8.30
C GLU A 77 -19.66 -4.25 -9.47
N PHE A 78 -18.37 -4.01 -9.28
CA PHE A 78 -17.38 -4.04 -10.34
C PHE A 78 -16.40 -5.19 -10.14
N GLN A 79 -16.21 -6.00 -11.18
CA GLN A 79 -15.33 -7.17 -11.16
C GLN A 79 -14.27 -7.05 -12.24
N ALA A 80 -13.14 -7.74 -12.06
CA ALA A 80 -12.13 -7.87 -13.11
C ALA A 80 -12.76 -8.50 -14.35
N ALA A 81 -12.44 -7.95 -15.53
CA ALA A 81 -12.84 -8.55 -16.79
C ALA A 81 -11.98 -9.80 -17.07
N GLU A 82 -12.62 -10.80 -17.66
CA GLU A 82 -11.99 -12.00 -18.21
C GLU A 82 -12.01 -11.97 -19.73
N MET A 83 -11.18 -12.80 -20.36
CA MET A 83 -11.10 -12.88 -21.81
C MET A 83 -12.45 -13.29 -22.39
N GLY A 84 -13.03 -12.42 -23.22
CA GLY A 84 -14.32 -12.64 -23.88
C GLY A 84 -15.51 -11.98 -23.19
N ASP A 85 -15.30 -11.28 -22.07
CA ASP A 85 -16.32 -10.39 -21.52
C ASP A 85 -16.63 -9.25 -22.50
N ALA A 86 -17.91 -8.90 -22.59
CA ALA A 86 -18.40 -7.74 -23.33
C ALA A 86 -18.62 -6.57 -22.37
N ASP A 87 -18.71 -5.35 -22.92
CA ASP A 87 -19.04 -4.12 -22.18
C ASP A 87 -18.09 -3.82 -21.01
N THR A 88 -16.79 -4.00 -21.26
CA THR A 88 -15.72 -3.70 -20.30
C THR A 88 -15.31 -2.22 -20.34
N PHE A 89 -14.66 -1.77 -19.27
CA PHE A 89 -14.08 -0.42 -19.19
C PHE A 89 -12.80 -0.42 -18.34
N GLU A 90 -11.92 0.54 -18.60
CA GLU A 90 -10.72 0.75 -17.79
C GLU A 90 -11.02 1.62 -16.57
N ALA A 91 -10.41 1.29 -15.44
CA ALA A 91 -10.47 2.09 -14.22
C ALA A 91 -9.12 2.05 -13.49
N VAL A 92 -8.84 3.10 -12.71
CA VAL A 92 -7.76 3.07 -11.72
C VAL A 92 -8.29 2.37 -10.46
N VAL A 93 -7.67 1.26 -10.08
CA VAL A 93 -8.09 0.48 -8.91
C VAL A 93 -7.12 0.69 -7.75
N LEU A 94 -7.66 1.09 -6.61
CA LEU A 94 -6.95 1.15 -5.33
C LEU A 94 -7.22 -0.14 -4.55
N ARG A 95 -6.32 -1.12 -4.70
CA ARG A 95 -6.47 -2.45 -4.09
C ARG A 95 -5.81 -2.50 -2.71
N ARG A 96 -6.56 -2.88 -1.68
CA ARG A 96 -6.02 -3.12 -0.33
C ARG A 96 -4.89 -4.16 -0.35
N VAL A 97 -3.88 -3.94 0.48
CA VAL A 97 -2.85 -4.95 0.80
C VAL A 97 -3.50 -6.05 1.63
N LEU A 98 -3.28 -7.30 1.23
CA LEU A 98 -3.68 -8.44 2.05
C LEU A 98 -2.68 -8.59 3.19
N ARG A 99 -3.19 -8.79 4.41
CA ARG A 99 -2.35 -9.13 5.55
C ARG A 99 -1.92 -10.60 5.44
N ASP A 100 -0.70 -10.87 5.85
CA ASP A 100 -0.13 -12.23 5.89
C ASP A 100 -0.41 -12.93 7.24
N ASP A 101 -1.39 -12.47 8.04
CA ASP A 101 -1.64 -12.98 9.39
C ASP A 101 -2.41 -14.31 9.47
#